data_AF-A0A352C9Q8-F1
#
_entry.id   AF-A0A352C9Q8-F1
#
_cell.length_a   1.000
_cell.length_b   1.000
_cell.length_c   1.000
_cell.angle_alpha   90.00
_cell.angle_beta   90.00
_cell.angle_gamma   90.00
#
_symmetry.space_group_name_H-M   'P 1'
#
loop_
_entity.id
_entity.type
_entity.pdbx_description
1 polymer ?
#
loop_
_entity_poly.entity_id
_entity_poly.type
_entity_poly.pdbx_seq_one_letter_code
_entity_poly.pdbx_strand_id
1 'polypeptide(L)' 'GCVVNGPGEALFTDLGFTGGGKGAGKMYIAGKPDHNVNNDEMVEHIAMLVEKRAAE' A
#
# COMPACT_ATOMS: atom_id res chain seq x y z
N GLY A 1 -7.98 1.62 -11.03
CA GLY A 1 -7.01 0.86 -10.24
C GLY A 1 -7.72 0.36 -9.00
N CYS A 2 -7.72 -0.95 -8.76
CA CYS A 2 -8.40 -1.50 -7.59
C CYS A 2 -7.59 -1.14 -6.34
N VAL A 3 -8.18 -0.33 -5.46
CA VAL A 3 -7.77 -0.26 -4.05
C VAL A 3 -8.19 -1.60 -3.45
N VAL A 4 -7.21 -2.47 -3.27
CA VAL A 4 -7.42 -3.89 -2.99
C VAL A 4 -7.98 -4.07 -1.57
N ASN A 5 -9.02 -4.90 -1.42
CA ASN A 5 -9.82 -4.97 -0.19
C ASN A 5 -9.43 -6.10 0.77
N GLY A 6 -8.22 -6.66 0.69
CA GLY A 6 -7.76 -7.63 1.68
C GLY A 6 -6.27 -7.98 1.68
N PRO A 7 -5.73 -8.44 2.83
CA PRO A 7 -4.34 -8.88 2.95
C PRO A 7 -4.00 -10.09 2.05
N GLY A 8 -4.99 -10.89 1.66
CA GLY A 8 -4.83 -12.03 0.75
C GLY A 8 -4.51 -11.64 -0.69
N GLU A 9 -5.08 -10.54 -1.18
CA GLU A 9 -4.79 -10.03 -2.53
C GLU A 9 -3.50 -9.18 -2.53
N ALA A 10 -3.23 -8.45 -1.43
CA ALA A 10 -2.00 -7.67 -1.26
C ALA A 10 -0.71 -8.53 -1.27
N LEU A 11 -0.83 -9.82 -0.93
CA LEU A 11 0.26 -10.82 -0.94
C LEU A 11 0.85 -11.08 -2.33
N PHE A 12 0.09 -10.85 -3.40
CA PHE A 12 0.50 -11.12 -4.77
C PHE A 12 0.79 -9.85 -5.57
N THR A 13 0.68 -8.68 -4.93
CA THR A 13 0.93 -7.38 -5.56
C THR A 13 2.27 -6.82 -5.12
N ASP A 14 2.99 -6.17 -6.03
CA ASP A 14 4.23 -5.47 -5.73
C ASP A 14 4.05 -4.40 -4.63
N LEU A 15 2.91 -3.71 -4.65
CA LEU A 15 2.53 -2.68 -3.69
C LEU A 15 1.04 -2.86 -3.33
N GLY A 16 0.75 -3.01 -2.04
CA GLY A 16 -0.62 -3.13 -1.52
C GLY A 16 -0.82 -2.26 -0.30
N PHE A 17 -2.01 -1.70 -0.12
CA PHE A 17 -2.36 -0.91 1.05
C PHE A 17 -3.70 -1.40 1.60
N THR A 18 -3.74 -1.72 2.88
CA THR A 18 -4.98 -2.11 3.56
C THR A 18 -5.40 -1.01 4.53
N GLY A 19 -6.65 -0.55 4.40
CA GLY A 19 -7.21 0.44 5.31
C GLY A 19 -7.39 -0.14 6.72
N GLY A 20 -6.88 0.56 7.73
CA GLY A 20 -7.10 0.24 9.14
C GLY A 20 -8.10 1.19 9.78
N GLY A 21 -8.95 0.68 10.68
CA GLY A 21 -10.06 1.42 11.31
C GLY A 21 -9.68 2.56 12.28
N LYS A 22 -8.42 3.04 12.27
CA LYS A 22 -7.92 4.11 13.16
C LYS A 22 -7.21 5.24 12.40
N GLY A 23 -7.64 5.53 11.18
CA GLY A 23 -7.06 6.62 10.37
C GLY A 23 -5.69 6.31 9.78
N ALA A 24 -5.16 5.10 9.97
CA ALA A 24 -3.93 4.64 9.32
C ALA A 24 -4.14 3.23 8.79
N GLY A 25 -3.56 2.97 7.62
CA GLY A 25 -3.52 1.65 7.00
C GLY A 25 -2.14 1.00 7.07
N LYS A 26 -2.06 -0.23 6.58
CA LYS A 26 -0.83 -1.02 6.51
C LYS A 26 -0.40 -1.14 5.06
N MET A 27 0.83 -0.72 4.77
CA MET A 27 1.47 -0.92 3.47
C MET A 27 2.08 -2.33 3.39
N TYR A 28 2.03 -2.91 2.20
CA TYR A 28 2.59 -4.19 1.83
C TYR A 28 3.48 -4.00 0.60
N ILE A 29 4.69 -4.55 0.65
CA ILE A 29 5.65 -4.54 -0.46
C ILE A 29 6.02 -5.98 -0.78
N ALA A 30 5.89 -6.37 -2.05
CA ALA A 30 6.09 -7.76 -2.50
C ALA A 30 5.33 -8.77 -1.61
N GLY A 31 4.08 -8.41 -1.27
CA GLY A 31 3.21 -9.20 -0.42
C GLY A 31 3.52 -9.23 1.06
N LYS A 32 4.58 -8.58 1.53
CA LYS A 32 4.94 -8.55 2.95
C LYS A 32 4.52 -7.23 3.59
N PRO A 33 3.97 -7.25 4.82
CA PRO A 33 3.68 -6.03 5.54
C PRO A 33 4.98 -5.26 5.79
N ASP A 34 4.98 -3.97 5.47
CA ASP A 34 6.17 -3.13 5.54
C ASP A 34 6.02 -2.08 6.67
N HIS A 35 5.25 -1.01 6.46
CA HIS A 35 5.03 0.06 7.46
C HIS A 35 3.58 0.58 7.46
N ASN A 36 3.20 1.30 8.51
CA ASN A 36 1.89 1.93 8.59
C ASN A 36 1.95 3.30 7.91
N VAL A 37 0.87 3.67 7.21
CA VAL A 37 0.75 4.96 6.53
C VAL A 37 -0.56 5.61 6.97
N ASN A 38 -0.52 6.91 7.25
CA ASN A 38 -1.70 7.68 7.57
C ASN A 38 -2.64 7.73 6.36
N ASN A 39 -3.95 7.64 6.58
CA ASN A 39 -4.92 7.64 5.48
C ASN A 39 -4.92 8.97 4.72
N ASP A 40 -4.60 10.08 5.36
CA ASP A 40 -4.50 11.39 4.70
C ASP A 40 -3.33 11.44 3.69
N GLU A 41 -2.23 10.75 3.98
CA GLU A 41 -1.01 10.75 3.17
C GLU A 41 -0.88 9.51 2.28
N MET A 42 -1.85 8.57 2.35
CA MET A 42 -1.75 7.27 1.69
C MET A 42 -1.59 7.39 0.18
N VAL A 43 -2.29 8.34 -0.44
CA VAL A 43 -2.34 8.46 -1.90
C VAL A 43 -1.00 8.95 -2.43
N GLU A 44 -0.47 10.02 -1.85
CA GLU A 44 0.84 10.56 -2.21
C GLU A 44 1.94 9.54 -1.97
N HIS A 45 1.89 8.83 -0.84
CA HIS A 45 2.88 7.82 -0.51
C HIS A 45 2.87 6.62 -1.46
N ILE A 46 1.68 6.10 -1.80
CA ILE A 46 1.57 5.00 -2.77
C ILE A 46 2.04 5.47 -4.16
N ALA A 47 1.68 6.68 -4.60
CA ALA A 47 2.13 7.22 -5.88
C ALA A 47 3.66 7.33 -5.94
N MET A 48 4.29 7.86 -4.89
CA MET A 48 5.76 7.92 -4.77
C MET A 48 6.40 6.54 -4.89
N LEU A 49 5.84 5.52 -4.22
CA LEU A 49 6.36 4.15 -4.29
C LEU A 49 6.20 3.53 -5.68
N VAL A 50 5.08 3.81 -6.37
CA VAL A 50 4.85 3.38 -7.75
C VAL A 50 5.86 4.02 -8.69
N GLU A 51 6.06 5.34 -8.61
CA GLU A 51 7.02 6.05 -9.46
C GLU A 51 8.45 5.57 -9.21
N LYS A 52 8.83 5.39 -7.94
CA LYS A 52 10.16 4.86 -7.58
C LYS A 52 10.39 3.47 -8.19
N ARG A 53 9.39 2.60 -8.18
CA ARG A 53 9.50 1.25 -8.76
C ARG A 53 9.44 1.24 -10.29
N ALA A 54 8.78 2.22 -10.90
CA ALA A 54 8.76 2.38 -12.36
C ALA A 54 10.07 2.97 -12.91
N ALA A 55 10.86 3.64 -12.07
CA ALA A 55 12.15 4.20 -12.40
C ALA A 55 13.34 3.22 -12.21
N GLU A 56 13.10 2.06 -11.58
CA GLU A 56 14.03 0.91 -11.55
C GLU A 56 13.81 -0.01 -12.77
#